data_AF-A0A421JF78-F1
#
_entry.id   AF-A0A421JF78-F1
#
_cell.length_a   1.000
_cell.length_b   1.000
_cell.length_c   1.000
_cell.angle_alpha   90.00
_cell.angle_beta   90.00
_cell.angle_gamma   90.00
#
_symmetry.space_group_name_H-M   'P 1'
#
loop_
_entity.id
_entity.type
_entity.pdbx_description
1 polymer ?
#
loop_
_entity_poly.entity_id
_entity_poly.type
_entity_poly.pdbx_seq_one_letter_code
_entity_poly.pdbx_strand_id
1 'polypeptide(L)'
;MPVELVLYPIMRPLVTAKAVLFHPHRRASRYVPNIIEMPESVSEYAVLKRFGSGSKTFDVYDTEGGRYPVGPSDPSKSLFWFTRSRAVKGAYRMFSSDIRGTGENGEDEPVATVRAGLRSNVLLIRAPTAPAAELGWHVISLRVDANDSYRMFTMANGVTYQWTMRGKWLEKVVNLGNKESEVRIRIGRVVPNGDRGFTLQIDESEMPRELALGSALCSYIDQWNTNIEIGGIYYARQAGGVRWKRD
;
A
#
# COMPACT_ATOMS: atom_id res chain seq x y z
N MET A 1 -2.11 -22.87 5.77
CA MET A 1 -2.85 -21.80 5.08
C MET A 1 -3.47 -20.93 6.16
N PRO A 2 -3.27 -19.61 6.17
CA PRO A 2 -3.75 -18.78 7.26
C PRO A 2 -5.29 -18.75 7.29
N VAL A 3 -5.88 -18.77 8.48
CA VAL A 3 -7.33 -18.87 8.69
C VAL A 3 -8.07 -17.71 8.01
N GLU A 4 -7.46 -16.53 7.96
CA GLU A 4 -8.00 -15.32 7.36
C GLU A 4 -8.29 -15.50 5.86
N LEU A 5 -7.46 -16.27 5.13
CA LEU A 5 -7.63 -16.54 3.70
C LEU A 5 -8.82 -17.47 3.43
N VAL A 6 -9.10 -18.40 4.34
CA VAL A 6 -10.24 -19.34 4.26
C VAL A 6 -11.54 -18.65 4.67
N LEU A 7 -11.48 -17.76 5.67
CA LEU A 7 -12.66 -17.06 6.17
C LEU A 7 -13.06 -15.86 5.31
N TYR A 8 -12.13 -15.23 4.57
CA TYR A 8 -12.42 -14.02 3.80
C TYR A 8 -13.69 -14.09 2.90
N PRO A 9 -13.91 -15.18 2.12
CA PRO A 9 -15.10 -15.31 1.28
C PRO A 9 -16.41 -15.34 2.08
N ILE A 10 -16.35 -15.72 3.36
CA ILE A 10 -17.49 -15.80 4.28
C ILE A 10 -17.63 -14.49 5.09
N MET A 11 -16.51 -13.87 5.45
CA MET A 11 -16.46 -12.66 6.27
C MET A 11 -17.19 -11.50 5.61
N ARG A 12 -16.96 -11.22 4.31
CA ARG A 12 -17.63 -10.10 3.65
C ARG A 12 -19.16 -10.28 3.62
N PRO A 13 -19.71 -11.43 3.15
CA PRO A 13 -21.14 -11.72 3.27
C PRO A 13 -21.68 -11.59 4.70
N LEU A 14 -20.95 -12.06 5.70
CA LEU A 14 -21.38 -12.05 7.09
C LEU A 14 -21.35 -10.64 7.71
N VAL A 15 -20.35 -9.82 7.37
CA VAL A 15 -20.29 -8.40 7.73
C VAL A 15 -21.40 -7.63 7.05
N THR A 16 -21.67 -7.88 5.76
CA THR A 16 -22.81 -7.27 5.06
C THR A 16 -24.15 -7.73 5.65
N ALA A 17 -24.32 -9.01 5.98
CA ALA A 17 -25.55 -9.54 6.58
C ALA A 17 -25.76 -8.99 8.00
N LYS A 18 -24.71 -8.91 8.84
CA LYS A 18 -24.76 -8.26 10.15
C LYS A 18 -25.11 -6.77 10.02
N ALA A 19 -24.57 -6.08 9.03
CA ALA A 19 -24.89 -4.68 8.76
C ALA A 19 -26.37 -4.50 8.37
N VAL A 20 -26.96 -5.45 7.66
CA VAL A 20 -28.39 -5.49 7.26
C VAL A 20 -29.32 -5.88 8.42
N LEU A 21 -28.97 -6.91 9.21
CA LEU A 21 -29.83 -7.48 10.26
C LEU A 21 -29.97 -6.60 11.51
N PHE A 22 -28.85 -6.06 12.01
CA PHE A 22 -28.89 -5.31 13.28
C PHE A 22 -29.36 -3.86 13.14
N HIS A 23 -29.58 -3.40 11.90
CA HIS A 23 -29.92 -2.02 11.65
C HIS A 23 -30.83 -1.86 10.42
N PRO A 24 -32.11 -2.24 10.51
CA PRO A 24 -33.08 -2.08 9.42
C PRO A 24 -33.25 -0.62 8.95
N HIS A 25 -32.98 0.37 9.82
CA HIS A 25 -32.91 1.80 9.43
C HIS A 25 -31.72 2.16 8.50
N ARG A 26 -30.71 1.29 8.34
CA ARG A 26 -29.56 1.50 7.43
C ARG A 26 -29.85 1.25 5.96
N ARG A 27 -31.03 0.72 5.60
CA ARG A 27 -31.50 0.80 4.21
C ARG A 27 -31.77 2.26 3.79
N ALA A 28 -32.09 3.12 4.77
CA ALA A 28 -32.32 4.56 4.57
C ALA A 28 -31.10 5.43 4.92
N SER A 29 -30.28 5.07 5.92
CA SER A 29 -29.00 5.74 6.17
C SER A 29 -27.85 5.04 5.44
N ARG A 30 -27.59 5.48 4.20
CA ARG A 30 -26.33 5.15 3.52
C ARG A 30 -25.20 5.68 4.41
N TYR A 31 -24.43 4.79 5.03
CA TYR A 31 -23.17 5.17 5.65
C TYR A 31 -22.22 5.62 4.54
N VAL A 32 -22.21 6.93 4.31
CA VAL A 32 -21.29 7.62 3.40
C VAL A 32 -20.38 8.42 4.32
N PRO A 33 -19.14 7.97 4.57
CA PRO A 33 -18.20 8.79 5.32
C PRO A 33 -18.02 10.12 4.59
N ASN A 34 -17.76 11.20 5.32
CA ASN A 34 -17.45 12.46 4.68
C ASN A 34 -16.06 12.34 4.04
N ILE A 35 -15.98 12.47 2.71
CA ILE A 35 -14.74 12.32 1.95
C ILE A 35 -14.24 13.70 1.57
N ILE A 36 -13.04 14.03 2.05
CA ILE A 36 -12.29 15.19 1.58
C ILE A 36 -11.36 14.70 0.48
N GLU A 37 -11.50 15.30 -0.70
CA GLU A 37 -10.70 14.94 -1.87
C GLU A 37 -9.26 15.41 -1.75
N MET A 38 -8.38 14.75 -2.50
CA MET A 38 -6.95 15.04 -2.50
C MET A 38 -6.69 16.41 -3.15
N PRO A 39 -5.69 17.19 -2.67
CA PRO A 39 -5.29 18.43 -3.33
C PRO A 39 -4.78 18.18 -4.75
N GLU A 40 -4.85 19.20 -5.61
CA GLU A 40 -4.41 19.10 -7.01
C GLU A 40 -2.88 19.05 -7.14
N SER A 41 -2.15 19.66 -6.21
CA SER A 41 -0.69 19.67 -6.19
C SER A 41 -0.17 18.59 -5.25
N VAL A 42 0.24 17.47 -5.84
CA VAL A 42 0.82 16.32 -5.11
C VAL A 42 2.08 15.83 -5.80
N SER A 43 2.98 15.22 -5.03
CA SER A 43 4.15 14.53 -5.57
C SER A 43 3.71 13.24 -6.27
N GLU A 44 4.38 12.90 -7.37
CA GLU A 44 4.07 11.71 -8.14
C GLU A 44 5.33 10.88 -8.45
N TYR A 45 5.25 9.59 -8.16
CA TYR A 45 6.36 8.64 -8.23
C TYR A 45 5.97 7.40 -9.03
N ALA A 46 6.73 7.07 -10.07
CA ALA A 46 6.57 5.84 -10.83
C ALA A 46 7.38 4.70 -10.19
N VAL A 47 6.69 3.65 -9.76
CA VAL A 47 7.29 2.42 -9.22
C VAL A 47 7.21 1.31 -10.26
N LEU A 48 8.34 0.93 -10.84
CA LEU A 48 8.40 0.05 -12.01
C LEU A 48 9.31 -1.15 -11.79
N LYS A 49 8.92 -2.31 -12.32
CA LYS A 49 9.76 -3.51 -12.33
C LYS A 49 11.02 -3.25 -13.16
N ARG A 50 12.18 -3.51 -12.57
CA ARG A 50 13.46 -3.43 -13.31
C ARG A 50 13.48 -4.49 -14.40
N PHE A 51 13.84 -4.08 -15.62
CA PHE A 51 13.94 -4.98 -16.77
C PHE A 51 14.84 -6.19 -16.45
N GLY A 52 14.42 -7.39 -16.86
CA GLY A 52 15.14 -8.64 -16.59
C GLY A 52 15.06 -9.18 -15.15
N SER A 53 14.61 -8.37 -14.16
CA SER A 53 14.51 -8.80 -12.76
C SER A 53 13.17 -9.46 -12.39
N GLY A 54 12.15 -9.30 -13.24
CA GLY A 54 10.77 -9.72 -12.94
C GLY A 54 10.19 -8.91 -11.78
N SER A 55 9.64 -9.59 -10.76
CA SER A 55 9.11 -8.96 -9.52
C SER A 55 10.13 -8.90 -8.38
N LYS A 56 11.42 -9.09 -8.68
CA LYS A 56 12.49 -9.08 -7.68
C LYS A 56 12.95 -7.67 -7.35
N THR A 57 12.97 -6.77 -8.33
CA THR A 57 13.43 -5.40 -8.11
C THR A 57 12.43 -4.41 -8.69
N PHE A 58 12.09 -3.40 -7.90
CA PHE A 58 11.28 -2.26 -8.34
C PHE A 58 12.09 -0.99 -8.19
N ASP A 59 12.19 -0.22 -9.26
CA ASP A 59 12.83 1.09 -9.27
C ASP A 59 11.76 2.17 -9.10
N VAL A 60 12.10 3.21 -8.35
CA VAL A 60 11.21 4.35 -8.08
C VAL A 60 11.81 5.58 -8.75
N TYR A 61 10.99 6.25 -9.56
CA TYR A 61 11.36 7.44 -10.30
C TYR A 61 10.41 8.59 -9.98
N ASP A 62 10.92 9.81 -9.95
CA ASP A 62 10.09 11.02 -9.97
C ASP A 62 9.47 11.19 -11.36
N THR A 63 8.18 11.51 -11.42
CA THR A 63 7.50 11.80 -12.69
C THR A 63 7.47 13.30 -13.02
N GLU A 64 8.00 14.16 -12.16
CA GLU A 64 7.94 15.63 -12.26
C GLU A 64 6.50 16.12 -12.48
N GLY A 65 5.56 15.64 -11.66
CA GLY A 65 4.14 15.99 -11.78
C GLY A 65 3.48 15.42 -13.05
N GLY A 66 3.91 14.23 -13.49
CA GLY A 66 3.36 13.53 -14.65
C GLY A 66 3.99 13.88 -16.00
N ARG A 67 5.01 14.77 -16.02
CA ARG A 67 5.79 15.07 -17.24
C ARG A 67 6.48 13.82 -17.80
N TYR A 68 6.94 12.93 -16.92
CA TYR A 68 7.58 11.66 -17.25
C TYR A 68 6.82 10.49 -16.62
N PRO A 69 5.75 9.98 -17.25
CA PRO A 69 4.85 8.99 -16.63
C PRO A 69 5.51 7.67 -16.22
N VAL A 70 6.64 7.34 -16.84
CA VAL A 70 7.40 6.10 -16.62
C VAL A 70 8.75 6.41 -15.95
N GLY A 71 8.92 7.64 -15.44
CA GLY A 71 10.21 8.14 -14.99
C GLY A 71 11.13 8.57 -16.15
N PRO A 72 12.34 9.07 -15.83
CA PRO A 72 13.31 9.52 -16.80
C PRO A 72 13.87 8.36 -17.63
N SER A 73 14.29 8.65 -18.86
CA SER A 73 14.90 7.67 -19.78
C SER A 73 16.21 7.06 -19.26
N ASP A 74 16.86 7.73 -18.31
CA ASP A 74 18.11 7.27 -17.69
C ASP A 74 17.80 6.43 -16.43
N PRO A 75 18.12 5.12 -16.44
CA PRO A 75 17.91 4.23 -15.29
C PRO A 75 18.72 4.62 -14.05
N SER A 76 19.79 5.41 -14.20
CA SER A 76 20.64 5.80 -13.07
C SER A 76 19.96 6.78 -12.11
N LYS A 77 18.91 7.48 -12.59
CA LYS A 77 18.12 8.47 -11.87
C LYS A 77 17.03 7.88 -10.96
N SER A 78 17.12 6.59 -10.63
CA SER A 78 16.22 5.98 -9.65
C SER A 78 16.41 6.65 -8.28
N LEU A 79 15.36 7.28 -7.74
CA LEU A 79 15.39 7.87 -6.40
C LEU A 79 15.56 6.79 -5.34
N PHE A 80 14.76 5.73 -5.48
CA PHE A 80 14.78 4.56 -4.61
C PHE A 80 14.72 3.28 -5.43
N TRP A 81 15.12 2.17 -4.82
CA TRP A 81 14.83 0.85 -5.37
C TRP A 81 14.50 -0.14 -4.26
N PHE A 82 13.53 -1.00 -4.54
CA PHE A 82 13.16 -2.13 -3.69
C PHE A 82 13.82 -3.39 -4.23
N THR A 83 14.55 -4.09 -3.39
CA THR A 83 15.12 -5.40 -3.70
C THR A 83 14.47 -6.46 -2.84
N ARG A 84 13.89 -7.47 -3.49
CA ARG A 84 13.28 -8.61 -2.81
C ARG A 84 14.34 -9.47 -2.13
N SER A 85 14.07 -9.87 -0.89
CA SER A 85 14.84 -10.90 -0.21
C SER A 85 14.75 -12.23 -0.96
N ARG A 86 15.87 -12.97 -1.02
CA ARG A 86 15.89 -14.32 -1.57
C ARG A 86 15.14 -15.32 -0.68
N ALA A 87 15.08 -15.05 0.62
CA ALA A 87 14.50 -15.96 1.61
C ALA A 87 12.96 -15.92 1.66
N VAL A 88 12.33 -14.78 1.32
CA VAL A 88 10.88 -14.58 1.52
C VAL A 88 10.27 -13.80 0.35
N LYS A 89 9.26 -14.39 -0.31
CA LYS A 89 8.59 -13.85 -1.51
C LYS A 89 7.94 -12.47 -1.30
N GLY A 90 7.56 -12.13 -0.07
CA GLY A 90 6.94 -10.85 0.29
C GLY A 90 7.87 -9.85 0.98
N ALA A 91 9.14 -10.17 1.20
CA ALA A 91 10.06 -9.28 1.91
C ALA A 91 10.92 -8.48 0.92
N TYR A 92 10.94 -7.16 1.09
CA TYR A 92 11.72 -6.23 0.27
C TYR A 92 12.53 -5.31 1.16
N ARG A 93 13.72 -4.93 0.70
CA ARG A 93 14.52 -3.85 1.27
C ARG A 93 14.48 -2.67 0.32
N MET A 94 14.16 -1.50 0.83
CA MET A 94 14.17 -0.24 0.11
C MET A 94 15.52 0.43 0.34
N PHE A 95 16.13 0.92 -0.73
CA PHE A 95 17.38 1.66 -0.70
C PHE A 95 17.16 3.03 -1.35
N SER A 96 17.99 4.02 -0.99
CA SER A 96 17.95 5.37 -1.55
C SER A 96 19.22 5.67 -2.32
N SER A 97 19.08 6.43 -3.40
CA SER A 97 20.20 6.96 -4.18
C SER A 97 21.04 7.98 -3.40
N ASP A 98 20.42 8.71 -2.47
CA ASP A 98 21.05 9.78 -1.69
C ASP A 98 22.14 9.29 -0.72
N ILE A 99 22.08 8.01 -0.33
CA ILE A 99 22.97 7.42 0.69
C ILE A 99 23.75 6.22 0.16
N ARG A 100 23.98 6.16 -1.15
CA ARG A 100 24.74 5.08 -1.79
C ARG A 100 26.15 4.96 -1.20
N GLY A 101 26.54 3.73 -0.92
CA GLY A 101 27.86 3.39 -0.40
C GLY A 101 28.23 4.05 0.94
N THR A 102 27.25 4.37 1.78
CA THR A 102 27.49 4.97 3.10
C THR A 102 27.73 3.95 4.22
N GLY A 103 27.54 2.66 3.97
CA GLY A 103 27.77 1.59 4.95
C GLY A 103 29.26 1.30 5.21
N GLU A 104 29.54 0.50 6.23
CA GLU A 104 30.91 0.22 6.75
C GLU A 104 31.91 -0.27 5.67
N ASN A 105 31.44 -0.95 4.62
CA ASN A 105 32.27 -1.44 3.51
C ASN A 105 31.97 -0.74 2.16
N GLY A 106 31.36 0.45 2.18
CA GLY A 106 30.85 1.09 0.97
C GLY A 106 29.61 0.38 0.41
N GLU A 107 28.89 -0.36 1.26
CA GLU A 107 27.63 -1.02 0.91
C GLU A 107 26.46 -0.04 0.97
N ASP A 108 25.40 -0.35 0.22
CA ASP A 108 24.15 0.39 0.28
C ASP A 108 23.34 -0.01 1.51
N GLU A 109 23.03 0.95 2.37
CA GLU A 109 22.20 0.73 3.55
C GLU A 109 20.70 0.85 3.21
N PRO A 110 19.84 -0.04 3.75
CA PRO A 110 18.41 0.05 3.53
C PRO A 110 17.78 1.20 4.32
N VAL A 111 16.96 2.01 3.66
CA VAL A 111 16.14 3.07 4.28
C VAL A 111 14.87 2.52 4.90
N ALA A 112 14.35 1.40 4.36
CA ALA A 112 13.19 0.71 4.91
C ALA A 112 13.22 -0.79 4.59
N THR A 113 12.53 -1.59 5.41
CA THR A 113 12.23 -3.00 5.11
C THR A 113 10.72 -3.18 5.05
N VAL A 114 10.25 -3.82 3.99
CA VAL A 114 8.83 -4.07 3.73
C VAL A 114 8.58 -5.57 3.81
N ARG A 115 7.54 -5.97 4.54
CA ARG A 115 7.02 -7.34 4.51
C ARG A 115 5.57 -7.30 4.09
N ALA A 116 5.28 -7.76 2.89
CA ALA A 116 3.94 -7.94 2.40
C ALA A 116 3.39 -9.32 2.79
N GLY A 117 2.08 -9.39 3.03
CA GLY A 117 1.33 -10.62 3.30
C GLY A 117 0.09 -10.35 4.15
N LEU A 118 -0.42 -11.36 4.83
CA LEU A 118 -1.56 -11.17 5.74
C LEU A 118 -1.21 -10.31 6.94
N ARG A 119 -0.01 -10.52 7.48
CA ARG A 119 0.62 -9.63 8.46
C ARG A 119 1.66 -8.83 7.72
N SER A 120 1.24 -7.66 7.25
CA SER A 120 2.12 -6.74 6.55
C SER A 120 2.78 -5.78 7.53
N ASN A 121 3.99 -5.35 7.25
CA ASN A 121 4.62 -4.27 8.00
C ASN A 121 5.66 -3.53 7.15
N VAL A 122 5.95 -2.31 7.57
CA VAL A 122 7.04 -1.48 7.06
C VAL A 122 7.90 -1.10 8.25
N LEU A 123 9.16 -1.49 8.25
CA LEU A 123 10.18 -1.00 9.18
C LEU A 123 10.89 0.18 8.52
N LEU A 124 10.64 1.39 9.01
CA LEU A 124 11.36 2.58 8.56
C LEU A 124 12.65 2.69 9.36
N ILE A 125 13.79 2.62 8.68
CA ILE A 125 15.13 2.62 9.31
C ILE A 125 15.73 4.02 9.26
N ARG A 126 15.62 4.65 8.08
CA ARG A 126 16.18 5.98 7.83
C ARG A 126 15.30 6.73 6.84
N ALA A 127 14.82 7.89 7.24
CA ALA A 127 14.08 8.80 6.38
C ALA A 127 14.44 10.24 6.78
N PRO A 128 15.35 10.92 6.04
CA PRO A 128 15.88 12.23 6.44
C PRO A 128 14.81 13.30 6.59
N THR A 129 13.72 13.18 5.83
CA THR A 129 12.59 14.12 5.81
C THR A 129 11.46 13.73 6.77
N ALA A 130 11.52 12.54 7.38
CA ALA A 130 10.50 12.08 8.33
C ALA A 130 10.87 12.47 9.78
N PRO A 131 9.86 12.75 10.63
CA PRO A 131 10.10 12.89 12.06
C PRO A 131 10.74 11.60 12.64
N ALA A 132 11.71 11.74 13.53
CA ALA A 132 12.39 10.61 14.15
C ALA A 132 11.44 9.63 14.87
N ALA A 133 10.29 10.14 15.35
CA ALA A 133 9.25 9.33 15.97
C ALA A 133 8.62 8.30 15.01
N GLU A 134 8.67 8.54 13.70
CA GLU A 134 8.13 7.62 12.69
C GLU A 134 9.11 6.50 12.33
N LEU A 135 10.34 6.53 12.83
CA LEU A 135 11.27 5.41 12.67
C LEU A 135 10.81 4.21 13.49
N GLY A 136 10.94 3.01 12.93
CA GLY A 136 10.50 1.77 13.54
C GLY A 136 9.39 1.06 12.76
N TRP A 137 8.66 0.18 13.46
CA TRP A 137 7.70 -0.74 12.86
C TRP A 137 6.31 -0.12 12.71
N HIS A 138 5.85 -0.05 11.46
CA HIS A 138 4.48 0.25 11.08
C HIS A 138 3.76 -1.04 10.72
N VAL A 139 2.89 -1.52 11.61
CA VAL A 139 2.12 -2.75 11.39
C VAL A 139 0.88 -2.44 10.57
N ILE A 140 0.73 -3.16 9.45
CA ILE A 140 -0.40 -3.00 8.53
C ILE A 140 -1.37 -4.16 8.73
N SER A 141 -2.54 -3.82 9.26
CA SER A 141 -3.65 -4.75 9.52
C SER A 141 -4.66 -4.76 8.37
N LEU A 142 -5.33 -5.89 8.16
CA LEU A 142 -6.50 -5.96 7.27
C LEU A 142 -7.76 -5.61 8.07
N ARG A 143 -8.59 -4.74 7.50
CA ARG A 143 -10.00 -4.58 7.90
C ARG A 143 -10.93 -4.68 6.69
N VAL A 144 -12.16 -5.08 6.95
CA VAL A 144 -13.20 -5.20 5.93
C VAL A 144 -14.48 -4.60 6.50
N ASP A 145 -15.14 -3.75 5.72
CA ASP A 145 -16.49 -3.28 6.02
C ASP A 145 -17.44 -3.55 4.83
N ALA A 146 -18.63 -2.95 4.86
CA ALA A 146 -19.61 -3.13 3.78
C ALA A 146 -19.20 -2.42 2.47
N ASN A 147 -18.33 -1.43 2.53
CA ASN A 147 -17.93 -0.56 1.42
C ASN A 147 -16.67 -1.09 0.72
N ASP A 148 -15.64 -1.46 1.48
CA ASP A 148 -14.37 -1.92 0.93
C ASP A 148 -13.57 -2.83 1.88
N SER A 149 -12.43 -3.32 1.39
CA SER A 149 -11.34 -3.86 2.21
C SER A 149 -10.20 -2.86 2.32
N TYR A 150 -9.62 -2.80 3.51
CA TYR A 150 -8.68 -1.77 3.92
C TYR A 150 -7.40 -2.37 4.49
N ARG A 151 -6.26 -1.78 4.12
CA ARG A 151 -4.99 -1.99 4.79
C ARG A 151 -4.70 -0.80 5.69
N MET A 152 -4.85 -1.00 6.99
CA MET A 152 -4.82 0.05 7.99
C MET A 152 -3.54 0.00 8.81
N PHE A 153 -2.96 1.18 9.05
CA PHE A 153 -1.81 1.36 9.92
C PHE A 153 -1.93 2.70 10.66
N THR A 154 -1.24 2.81 11.78
CA THR A 154 -1.27 4.00 12.63
C THR A 154 0.15 4.53 12.74
N MET A 155 0.33 5.82 12.48
CA MET A 155 1.62 6.50 12.61
C MET A 155 1.90 6.86 14.08
N ALA A 156 3.11 7.29 14.39
CA ALA A 156 3.51 7.59 15.76
C ALA A 156 2.71 8.75 16.39
N ASN A 157 2.20 9.64 15.56
CA ASN A 157 1.26 10.71 15.95
C ASN A 157 -0.15 10.22 16.35
N GLY A 158 -0.43 8.91 16.31
CA GLY A 158 -1.73 8.32 16.63
C GLY A 158 -2.77 8.42 15.51
N VAL A 159 -2.42 9.04 14.38
CA VAL A 159 -3.30 9.16 13.22
C VAL A 159 -3.34 7.84 12.47
N THR A 160 -4.54 7.42 12.09
CA THR A 160 -4.77 6.18 11.35
C THR A 160 -4.92 6.46 9.87
N TYR A 161 -4.21 5.68 9.06
CA TYR A 161 -4.23 5.72 7.62
C TYR A 161 -4.71 4.38 7.07
N GLN A 162 -5.36 4.42 5.90
CA GLN A 162 -5.85 3.23 5.23
C GLN A 162 -5.66 3.27 3.72
N TRP A 163 -5.22 2.16 3.15
CA TRP A 163 -5.30 1.91 1.71
C TRP A 163 -6.60 1.20 1.36
N THR A 164 -7.36 1.77 0.43
CA THR A 164 -8.59 1.17 -0.11
C THR A 164 -8.27 0.17 -1.23
N MET A 165 -9.03 -0.92 -1.34
CA MET A 165 -8.85 -1.90 -2.41
C MET A 165 -9.42 -1.41 -3.74
N ARG A 166 -10.66 -0.92 -3.73
CA ARG A 166 -11.39 -0.54 -4.95
C ARG A 166 -10.82 0.72 -5.57
N GLY A 167 -10.70 1.77 -4.75
CA GLY A 167 -10.23 3.09 -5.19
C GLY A 167 -8.72 3.24 -5.26
N LYS A 168 -7.97 2.41 -4.51
CA LYS A 168 -6.51 2.55 -4.33
C LYS A 168 -6.10 3.91 -3.81
N TRP A 169 -6.98 4.50 -3.00
CA TRP A 169 -6.74 5.72 -2.24
C TRP A 169 -6.04 5.41 -0.93
N LEU A 170 -5.10 6.27 -0.57
CA LEU A 170 -4.60 6.41 0.79
C LEU A 170 -5.43 7.48 1.49
N GLU A 171 -6.10 7.07 2.56
CA GLU A 171 -7.01 7.93 3.31
C GLU A 171 -6.50 8.07 4.74
N LYS A 172 -6.37 9.31 5.22
CA LYS A 172 -6.26 9.65 6.63
C LYS A 172 -7.65 9.61 7.24
N VAL A 173 -7.83 8.86 8.31
CA VAL A 173 -9.15 8.64 8.94
C VAL A 173 -9.22 9.34 10.28
N VAL A 174 -10.20 10.23 10.41
CA VAL A 174 -10.53 10.93 11.66
C VAL A 174 -11.83 10.34 12.22
N ASN A 175 -11.88 10.15 13.55
CA ASN A 175 -13.02 9.54 14.25
C ASN A 175 -13.39 8.13 13.74
N LEU A 176 -12.38 7.30 13.49
CA LEU A 176 -12.57 5.93 13.02
C LEU A 176 -13.61 5.17 13.86
N GLY A 177 -14.65 4.65 13.20
CA GLY A 177 -15.70 3.88 13.84
C GLY A 177 -16.89 4.70 14.35
N ASN A 178 -16.79 6.04 14.34
CA ASN A 178 -17.92 6.92 14.61
C ASN A 178 -18.66 7.28 13.33
N LYS A 179 -19.80 6.64 13.09
CA LYS A 179 -20.49 6.70 11.79
C LYS A 179 -21.00 8.07 11.37
N GLU A 180 -21.24 8.94 12.34
CA GLU A 180 -21.81 10.28 12.09
C GLU A 180 -20.73 11.34 11.89
N SER A 181 -19.49 11.06 12.30
CA SER A 181 -18.38 12.02 12.29
C SER A 181 -17.08 11.46 11.71
N GLU A 182 -17.11 10.26 11.11
CA GLU A 182 -15.96 9.70 10.40
C GLU A 182 -15.68 10.54 9.15
N VAL A 183 -14.50 11.14 9.13
CA VAL A 183 -13.99 11.90 7.99
C VAL A 183 -12.81 11.13 7.40
N ARG A 184 -12.84 10.95 6.09
CA ARG A 184 -11.77 10.31 5.31
C ARG A 184 -11.15 11.34 4.39
N ILE A 185 -9.91 11.68 4.63
CA ILE A 185 -9.16 12.67 3.85
C ILE A 185 -8.25 11.91 2.90
N ARG A 186 -8.46 12.03 1.60
CA ARG A 186 -7.60 11.41 0.59
C ARG A 186 -6.29 12.19 0.53
N ILE A 187 -5.20 11.54 0.87
CA ILE A 187 -3.86 12.14 0.85
C ILE A 187 -2.96 11.51 -0.20
N GLY A 188 -3.40 10.43 -0.84
CA GLY A 188 -2.64 9.78 -1.89
C GLY A 188 -3.46 8.79 -2.69
N ARG A 189 -2.91 8.35 -3.83
CA ARG A 189 -3.54 7.44 -4.76
C ARG A 189 -2.51 6.56 -5.43
N VAL A 190 -2.90 5.32 -5.73
CA VAL A 190 -2.13 4.46 -6.63
C VAL A 190 -2.88 4.23 -7.94
N VAL A 191 -2.16 4.47 -9.05
CA VAL A 191 -2.61 4.16 -10.42
C VAL A 191 -1.79 2.96 -10.93
N PRO A 192 -2.41 1.79 -11.16
CA PRO A 192 -1.69 0.63 -11.67
C PRO A 192 -1.18 0.82 -13.10
N ASN A 193 0.08 0.48 -13.36
CA ASN A 193 0.71 0.52 -14.68
C ASN A 193 0.71 -0.87 -15.33
N GLY A 194 -0.46 -1.51 -15.33
CA GLY A 194 -0.63 -2.91 -15.73
C GLY A 194 0.30 -3.84 -14.94
N ASP A 195 0.98 -4.73 -15.65
CA ASP A 195 1.94 -5.68 -15.05
C ASP A 195 3.32 -5.06 -14.79
N ARG A 196 3.57 -3.80 -15.14
CA ARG A 196 4.90 -3.18 -15.00
C ARG A 196 5.15 -2.60 -13.62
N GLY A 197 4.10 -2.31 -12.86
CA GLY A 197 4.20 -1.67 -11.55
C GLY A 197 3.03 -0.74 -11.30
N PHE A 198 3.28 0.40 -10.69
CA PHE A 198 2.25 1.39 -10.36
C PHE A 198 2.84 2.79 -10.20
N THR A 199 2.01 3.81 -10.35
CA THR A 199 2.34 5.19 -10.02
C THR A 199 1.69 5.55 -8.69
N LEU A 200 2.45 6.14 -7.77
CA LEU A 200 2.00 6.66 -6.48
C LEU A 200 1.90 8.18 -6.56
N GLN A 201 0.74 8.72 -6.24
CA GLN A 201 0.52 10.14 -5.97
C GLN A 201 0.37 10.31 -4.46
N ILE A 202 1.05 11.28 -3.87
CA ILE A 202 1.07 11.48 -2.42
C ILE A 202 1.25 12.95 -2.04
N ASP A 203 0.49 13.40 -1.06
CA ASP A 203 0.74 14.63 -0.32
C ASP A 203 1.80 14.38 0.76
N GLU A 204 3.03 14.82 0.51
CA GLU A 204 4.16 14.63 1.42
C GLU A 204 4.08 15.49 2.69
N SER A 205 3.17 16.46 2.75
CA SER A 205 2.92 17.21 3.99
C SER A 205 2.20 16.36 5.04
N GLU A 206 1.49 15.33 4.61
CA GLU A 206 0.67 14.46 5.47
C GLU A 206 1.33 13.10 5.75
N MET A 207 2.24 12.63 4.90
CA MET A 207 2.96 11.36 5.09
C MET A 207 4.35 11.35 4.42
N PRO A 208 5.39 10.82 5.09
CA PRO A 208 6.69 10.59 4.47
C PRO A 208 6.59 9.66 3.26
N ARG A 209 7.22 10.07 2.15
CA ARG A 209 7.21 9.31 0.89
C ARG A 209 7.71 7.88 1.04
N GLU A 210 8.69 7.60 1.90
CA GLU A 210 9.24 6.26 2.13
C GLU A 210 8.18 5.32 2.72
N LEU A 211 7.39 5.82 3.68
CA LEU A 211 6.30 5.07 4.30
C LEU A 211 5.13 4.87 3.31
N ALA A 212 4.81 5.90 2.53
CA ALA A 212 3.81 5.80 1.47
C ALA A 212 4.19 4.76 0.41
N LEU A 213 5.44 4.79 -0.09
CA LEU A 213 5.97 3.82 -1.04
C LEU A 213 5.99 2.39 -0.46
N GLY A 214 6.46 2.22 0.77
CA GLY A 214 6.52 0.91 1.43
C GLY A 214 5.14 0.29 1.70
N SER A 215 4.20 1.11 2.19
CA SER A 215 2.83 0.65 2.45
C SER A 215 2.04 0.41 1.16
N ALA A 216 2.26 1.23 0.12
CA ALA A 216 1.72 1.00 -1.21
C ALA A 216 2.25 -0.31 -1.82
N LEU A 217 3.54 -0.60 -1.68
CA LEU A 217 4.13 -1.85 -2.16
C LEU A 217 3.53 -3.08 -1.44
N CYS A 218 3.28 -2.98 -0.12
CA CYS A 218 2.55 -4.01 0.62
C CYS A 218 1.18 -4.30 0.00
N SER A 219 0.40 -3.25 -0.25
CA SER A 219 -0.94 -3.36 -0.83
C SER A 219 -0.87 -3.83 -2.28
N TYR A 220 0.09 -3.38 -3.08
CA TYR A 220 0.29 -3.83 -4.45
C TYR A 220 0.53 -5.33 -4.52
N ILE A 221 1.41 -5.85 -3.67
CA ILE A 221 1.81 -7.26 -3.69
C ILE A 221 0.70 -8.17 -3.16
N ASP A 222 0.01 -7.78 -2.08
CA ASP A 222 -0.92 -8.68 -1.38
C ASP A 222 -2.40 -8.34 -1.55
N GLN A 223 -2.77 -7.07 -1.69
CA GLN A 223 -4.17 -6.63 -1.77
C GLN A 223 -4.63 -6.48 -3.23
N TRP A 224 -3.89 -5.70 -4.03
CA TRP A 224 -4.29 -5.31 -5.39
C TRP A 224 -3.94 -6.35 -6.46
N ASN A 225 -3.02 -7.27 -6.18
CA ASN A 225 -2.61 -8.34 -7.08
C ASN A 225 -3.52 -9.59 -7.00
N THR A 226 -4.77 -9.45 -6.53
CA THR A 226 -5.69 -10.58 -6.41
C THR A 226 -7.16 -10.19 -6.55
N ASN A 227 -7.99 -11.14 -6.97
CA ASN A 227 -9.45 -10.96 -7.10
C ASN A 227 -10.18 -11.13 -5.75
N ILE A 228 -9.52 -11.71 -4.74
CA ILE A 228 -10.09 -11.90 -3.40
C ILE A 228 -9.72 -10.77 -2.44
N GLU A 229 -9.14 -9.68 -2.95
CA GLU A 229 -8.78 -8.47 -2.19
C GLU A 229 -7.75 -8.65 -1.05
N ILE A 230 -7.27 -9.89 -0.79
CA ILE A 230 -6.19 -10.20 0.14
C ILE A 230 -5.45 -11.48 -0.28
N GLY A 231 -4.17 -11.60 0.09
CA GLY A 231 -3.42 -12.84 -0.11
C GLY A 231 -2.88 -13.00 -1.51
N GLY A 232 -2.70 -11.92 -2.27
CA GLY A 232 -2.13 -11.91 -3.61
C GLY A 232 -0.71 -12.46 -3.71
N ILE A 233 0.02 -12.57 -2.60
CA ILE A 233 1.29 -13.31 -2.57
C ILE A 233 1.10 -14.81 -2.81
N TYR A 234 0.01 -15.34 -2.27
CA TYR A 234 -0.35 -16.76 -2.30
C TYR A 234 -1.24 -17.07 -3.51
N TYR A 235 -2.21 -16.19 -3.78
CA TYR A 235 -3.19 -16.31 -4.85
C TYR A 235 -3.15 -15.09 -5.77
N ALA A 236 -2.03 -14.96 -6.47
CA ALA A 236 -1.83 -13.90 -7.46
C ALA A 236 -2.88 -14.03 -8.58
N ARG A 237 -3.32 -12.89 -9.11
CA ARG A 237 -4.24 -12.82 -10.24
C ARG A 237 -3.63 -13.54 -11.44
N GLN A 238 -4.26 -14.63 -11.89
CA GLN A 238 -3.91 -15.31 -13.13
C GLN A 238 -4.85 -14.84 -14.24
N ALA A 239 -4.30 -14.32 -15.34
CA ALA A 239 -5.09 -14.03 -16.53
C ALA A 239 -5.57 -15.35 -17.15
N GLY A 240 -6.89 -15.57 -17.20
CA GLY A 240 -7.49 -16.74 -17.83
C GLY A 240 -7.54 -18.04 -17.01
N GLY A 241 -7.07 -18.03 -15.76
CA GLY A 241 -7.13 -19.21 -14.88
C GLY A 241 -8.54 -19.43 -14.29
N VAL A 242 -9.23 -20.49 -14.73
CA VAL A 242 -10.47 -20.95 -14.09
C VAL A 242 -10.13 -21.44 -12.67
N ARG A 243 -10.92 -20.97 -11.69
CA ARG A 243 -10.71 -21.02 -10.22
C ARG A 243 -10.70 -22.43 -9.57
N TRP A 244 -10.45 -23.50 -10.33
CA TRP A 244 -10.58 -24.89 -9.88
C TRP A 244 -9.31 -25.74 -9.95
N LYS A 245 -8.18 -25.24 -10.47
CA LYS A 245 -6.92 -25.97 -10.33
C LYS A 245 -6.33 -25.74 -8.93
N ARG A 246 -6.55 -26.72 -8.04
CA ARG A 246 -5.69 -27.00 -6.90
C ARG A 246 -4.31 -27.35 -7.46
N ASP A 247 -3.31 -26.52 -7.16
CA ASP A 247 -1.93 -27.00 -7.03
C ASP A 247 -1.76 -27.60 -5.63
#